data_AF-A0A6M0RS03-F1
#
_entry.id   AF-A0A6M0RS03-F1
#
_cell.length_a   1.000
_cell.length_b   1.000
_cell.length_c   1.000
_cell.angle_alpha   90.00
_cell.angle_beta   90.00
_cell.angle_gamma   90.00
#
_symmetry.space_group_name_H-M   'P 1'
#
loop_
_entity.id
_entity.type
_entity.pdbx_description
1 polymer ?
#
loop_
_entity_poly.entity_id
_entity_poly.type
_entity_poly.pdbx_seq_one_letter_code
_entity_poly.pdbx_strand_id
1 'polypeptide(L)'
;MTTAELAALSHFRLRKKAQLYGGKIATTLEQKSQVTAPNALALIELGEQAFSELLRDRIVREYPTLLNRCPNCAKVPRTPTAKQCPWCFHSWRHLEPYGG
;
A
#
# COMPACT_ATOMS: atom_id res chain seq x y z
N MET A 1 -8.05 3.33 2.68
CA MET A 1 -7.16 4.35 3.29
C MET A 1 -8.00 5.53 3.72
N THR A 2 -7.68 6.16 4.85
CA THR A 2 -8.35 7.38 5.30
C THR A 2 -7.90 8.58 4.48
N THR A 3 -8.61 9.71 4.58
CA THR A 3 -8.22 10.97 3.91
C THR A 3 -6.84 11.46 4.37
N ALA A 4 -6.52 11.30 5.66
CA ALA A 4 -5.22 11.67 6.23
C ALA A 4 -4.09 10.80 5.67
N GLU A 5 -4.30 9.49 5.56
CA GLU A 5 -3.32 8.57 4.98
C GLU A 5 -3.08 8.83 3.50
N LEU A 6 -4.13 9.19 2.75
CA LEU A 6 -3.99 9.56 1.34
C LEU A 6 -3.17 10.85 1.18
N ALA A 7 -3.38 11.84 2.05
CA ALA A 7 -2.59 13.06 2.07
C ALA A 7 -1.11 12.80 2.41
N ALA A 8 -0.83 12.00 3.45
CA ALA A 8 0.52 11.60 3.81
C ALA A 8 1.22 10.81 2.69
N LEU A 9 0.52 9.85 2.07
CA LEU A 9 1.03 9.10 0.92
C LEU A 9 1.36 10.01 -0.28
N SER A 10 0.49 10.98 -0.57
CA SER A 10 0.70 11.97 -1.62
C SER A 10 1.96 12.80 -1.34
N HIS A 11 2.12 13.28 -0.10
CA HIS A 11 3.30 14.02 0.34
C HIS A 11 4.61 13.27 0.04
N PHE A 12 4.73 12.03 0.55
CA PHE A 12 5.95 11.22 0.36
C PHE A 12 6.23 10.96 -1.13
N ARG A 13 5.20 10.59 -1.90
CA ARG A 13 5.33 10.33 -3.34
C ARG A 13 5.80 11.57 -4.11
N LEU A 14 5.20 12.72 -3.87
CA LEU A 14 5.51 13.95 -4.58
C LEU A 14 6.90 14.49 -4.23
N ARG A 15 7.33 14.39 -2.96
CA ARG A 15 8.69 14.75 -2.55
C ARG A 15 9.74 13.84 -3.19
N LYS A 16 9.52 12.52 -3.15
CA LYS A 16 10.42 11.56 -3.81
C LYS A 16 10.49 11.82 -5.32
N LYS A 17 9.35 12.13 -5.94
CA LYS A 17 9.30 12.54 -7.34
C LYS A 17 10.12 13.82 -7.56
N ALA A 18 9.93 14.85 -6.74
CA ALA A 18 10.69 16.10 -6.85
C ALA A 18 12.20 15.89 -6.79
N GLN A 19 12.70 14.97 -5.95
CA GLN A 19 14.13 14.61 -5.87
C GLN A 19 14.67 13.98 -7.17
N LEU A 20 13.82 13.36 -7.98
CA LEU A 20 14.21 12.75 -9.27
C LEU A 20 14.18 13.75 -10.43
N TYR A 21 13.45 14.86 -10.30
CA TYR A 21 13.34 15.89 -11.33
C TYR A 21 14.14 17.15 -10.94
N GLY A 22 14.49 17.97 -11.92
CA GLY A 22 15.16 19.26 -11.69
C GLY A 22 14.27 20.46 -12.04
N GLY A 23 14.75 21.65 -11.69
CA GLY A 23 14.18 22.93 -12.12
C GLY A 23 12.71 23.11 -11.74
N LYS A 24 11.93 23.74 -12.63
CA LYS A 24 10.54 24.14 -12.37
C LYS A 24 9.63 22.96 -11.99
N ILE A 25 9.91 21.77 -12.51
CA ILE A 25 9.13 20.56 -12.22
C ILE A 25 9.31 20.17 -10.74
N ALA A 26 10.54 20.17 -10.23
CA ALA A 26 10.83 19.87 -8.83
C ALA A 26 10.10 20.84 -7.90
N THR A 27 10.24 22.15 -8.14
CA THR A 27 9.58 23.19 -7.33
C THR A 27 8.06 23.04 -7.32
N THR A 28 7.45 22.74 -8.47
CA THR A 28 5.99 22.53 -8.55
C THR A 28 5.56 21.30 -7.75
N LEU A 29 6.33 20.21 -7.79
CA LEU A 29 6.04 18.99 -7.04
C LEU A 29 6.21 19.21 -5.53
N GLU A 30 7.21 19.96 -5.10
CA GLU A 30 7.41 20.32 -3.69
C GLU A 30 6.24 21.15 -3.16
N GLN A 31 5.80 22.17 -3.90
CA GLN A 31 4.63 22.97 -3.52
C GLN A 31 3.37 22.10 -3.41
N LYS A 32 3.12 21.21 -4.37
CA LYS A 32 1.99 20.28 -4.34
C LYS A 32 2.09 19.21 -3.24
N SER A 33 3.27 18.99 -2.68
CA SER A 33 3.46 18.03 -1.58
C SER A 33 3.06 18.59 -0.22
N GLN A 34 2.74 19.88 -0.10
CA GLN A 34 2.36 20.48 1.18
C GLN A 34 1.06 19.89 1.71
N VAL A 35 1.03 19.67 3.03
CA VAL A 35 -0.10 19.11 3.76
C VAL A 35 -0.45 20.06 4.89
N THR A 36 -1.75 20.30 5.10
CA THR A 36 -2.24 21.25 6.11
C THR A 36 -3.09 20.59 7.19
N ALA A 37 -3.66 19.41 6.92
CA ALA A 37 -4.52 18.72 7.87
C ALA A 37 -3.69 18.17 9.05
N PRO A 38 -4.02 18.50 10.32
CA PRO A 38 -3.20 18.12 11.48
C PRO A 38 -2.97 16.62 11.63
N ASN A 39 -3.98 15.81 11.34
CA ASN A 39 -3.88 14.35 11.37
C ASN A 39 -2.94 13.80 10.28
N ALA A 40 -2.87 14.44 9.12
CA ALA A 40 -1.94 14.06 8.06
C ALA A 40 -0.52 14.57 8.34
N LEU A 41 -0.38 15.74 8.97
CA LEU A 41 0.91 16.25 9.46
C LEU A 41 1.54 15.30 10.47
N ALA A 42 0.76 14.85 11.47
CA ALA A 42 1.23 13.86 12.44
C ALA A 42 1.72 12.56 11.77
N LEU A 43 1.07 12.11 10.70
CA LEU A 43 1.52 10.92 9.94
C LEU A 43 2.82 11.17 9.16
N ILE A 44 3.03 12.39 8.66
CA ILE A 44 4.24 12.75 7.91
C ILE A 44 5.44 12.90 8.84
N GLU A 45 5.24 13.44 10.05
CA GLU A 45 6.27 13.62 11.08
C GLU A 45 6.91 12.30 11.53
N LEU A 46 6.17 11.18 11.44
CA LEU A 46 6.70 9.84 11.70
C LEU A 46 7.77 9.40 10.69
N GLY A 47 7.80 10.02 9.50
CA GLY A 47 8.62 9.60 8.37
C GLY A 47 8.01 8.45 7.55
N GLU A 48 8.49 8.29 6.31
CA GLU A 48 7.90 7.41 5.29
C GLU A 48 7.84 5.94 5.74
N GLN A 49 8.91 5.45 6.38
CA GLN A 49 9.01 4.05 6.80
C GLN A 49 8.00 3.74 7.91
N ALA A 50 8.00 4.50 9.00
CA ALA A 50 7.09 4.29 10.12
C ALA A 50 5.62 4.46 9.69
N PHE A 51 5.33 5.45 8.84
CA PHE A 51 4.02 5.61 8.21
C PHE A 51 3.62 4.35 7.43
N SER A 52 4.53 3.80 6.61
CA SER A 52 4.25 2.62 5.80
C SER A 52 3.98 1.38 6.64
N GLU A 53 4.70 1.19 7.75
CA GLU A 53 4.49 0.08 8.68
C GLU A 53 3.15 0.18 9.39
N LEU A 54 2.80 1.36 9.91
CA LEU A 54 1.49 1.60 10.54
C LEU A 54 0.33 1.40 9.57
N LEU A 55 0.46 1.93 8.35
CA LEU A 55 -0.54 1.77 7.30
C LEU A 55 -0.72 0.29 6.93
N ARG A 56 0.38 -0.45 6.76
CA ARG A 56 0.39 -1.89 6.51
C ARG A 56 -0.37 -2.62 7.60
N ASP A 57 0.02 -2.42 8.86
CA ASP A 57 -0.54 -3.16 10.00
C ASP A 57 -2.03 -2.89 10.18
N ARG A 58 -2.45 -1.63 10.00
CA ARG A 58 -3.85 -1.25 10.02
C ARG A 58 -4.66 -1.92 8.90
N ILE A 59 -4.18 -1.87 7.65
CA ILE A 59 -4.88 -2.48 6.51
C ILE A 59 -5.00 -3.99 6.71
N VAL A 60 -3.93 -4.67 7.14
CA VAL A 60 -3.95 -6.12 7.38
C VAL A 60 -4.94 -6.49 8.49
N ARG A 61 -5.03 -5.67 9.54
CA ARG A 61 -5.95 -5.89 10.66
C ARG A 61 -7.41 -5.65 10.28
N GLU A 62 -7.70 -4.56 9.56
CA GLU A 62 -9.08 -4.16 9.22
C GLU A 62 -9.62 -4.92 8.01
N TYR A 63 -8.75 -5.31 7.07
CA TYR A 63 -9.15 -5.92 5.80
C TYR A 63 -8.33 -7.19 5.50
N PRO A 64 -8.39 -8.22 6.37
CA PRO A 64 -7.60 -9.44 6.22
C PRO A 64 -7.92 -10.20 4.93
N THR A 65 -9.12 -10.01 4.37
CA THR A 65 -9.60 -10.64 3.13
C THR A 65 -9.00 -10.04 1.85
N LEU A 66 -8.37 -8.86 1.91
CA LEU A 66 -7.66 -8.28 0.74
C LEU A 66 -6.38 -9.04 0.40
N LEU A 67 -5.82 -9.79 1.36
CA LEU A 67 -4.68 -10.64 1.12
C LEU A 67 -5.17 -11.98 0.58
N ASN A 68 -4.80 -12.28 -0.66
CA ASN A 68 -4.85 -13.65 -1.14
C ASN A 68 -3.96 -14.52 -0.23
N ARG A 69 -4.54 -15.55 0.36
CA ARG A 69 -3.84 -16.52 1.21
C ARG A 69 -4.10 -17.91 0.67
N CYS A 70 -3.06 -18.74 0.67
CA CYS A 70 -3.23 -20.14 0.33
C CYS A 70 -4.20 -20.81 1.32
N PRO A 71 -5.26 -21.49 0.85
CA PRO A 71 -6.22 -22.15 1.75
C PRO A 71 -5.59 -23.33 2.52
N ASN A 72 -4.49 -23.90 2.00
CA ASN A 72 -3.81 -25.02 2.65
C ASN A 72 -2.75 -24.60 3.70
N CYS A 73 -2.04 -23.48 3.50
CA CYS A 73 -0.93 -23.09 4.39
C CYS A 73 -0.97 -21.64 4.90
N ALA A 74 -2.03 -20.89 4.59
CA ALA A 74 -2.28 -19.49 4.97
C ALA A 74 -1.21 -18.44 4.55
N LYS A 75 -0.13 -18.85 3.88
CA LYS A 75 0.90 -17.95 3.34
C LYS A 75 0.38 -17.13 2.17
N VAL A 76 0.90 -15.91 2.05
CA VAL A 76 0.57 -14.96 0.97
C VAL A 76 1.39 -15.33 -0.28
N PRO A 77 0.76 -15.52 -1.45
CA PRO A 77 1.44 -15.76 -2.70
C PRO A 77 2.03 -14.46 -3.28
N ARG A 78 2.90 -14.57 -4.29
CA ARG A 78 3.61 -13.44 -4.89
C ARG A 78 2.70 -12.42 -5.59
N THR A 79 1.54 -12.84 -6.06
CA THR A 79 0.57 -11.97 -6.74
C THR A 79 -0.83 -12.14 -6.13
N PRO A 80 -1.64 -11.07 -6.03
CA PRO A 80 -3.00 -11.17 -5.50
C PRO A 80 -3.90 -12.12 -6.27
N THR A 81 -3.64 -12.35 -7.55
CA THR A 81 -4.42 -13.22 -8.43
C THR A 81 -3.88 -14.65 -8.53
N ALA A 82 -2.82 -14.99 -7.78
CA ALA A 82 -2.25 -16.33 -7.81
C ALA A 82 -3.30 -17.38 -7.41
N LYS A 83 -3.39 -18.45 -8.21
CA LYS A 83 -4.22 -19.63 -7.92
C LYS A 83 -3.41 -20.87 -7.54
N GLN A 84 -2.11 -20.71 -7.26
CA GLN A 84 -1.21 -21.76 -6.82
C GLN A 84 -0.21 -21.22 -5.80
N CYS A 85 0.02 -21.96 -4.72
CA CYS A 85 0.94 -21.55 -3.67
C CYS A 85 2.39 -21.83 -4.09
N PRO A 86 3.30 -20.83 -4.06
CA PRO A 86 4.72 -21.08 -4.30
C PRO A 86 5.42 -21.76 -3.10
N TRP A 87 4.74 -21.87 -1.95
CA TRP A 87 5.31 -22.39 -0.71
C TRP A 87 4.99 -23.86 -0.46
N CYS A 88 3.75 -24.27 -0.74
CA CYS A 88 3.27 -25.65 -0.53
C CYS A 88 2.72 -26.31 -1.80
N PHE A 89 2.81 -25.63 -2.96
CA PHE A 89 2.36 -26.11 -4.27
C PHE A 89 0.87 -26.44 -4.42
N HIS A 90 0.06 -26.29 -3.36
CA HIS A 90 -1.39 -26.41 -3.43
C HIS A 90 -1.97 -25.47 -4.49
N SER A 91 -2.84 -26.00 -5.35
CA SER A 91 -3.50 -25.29 -6.45
C SER A 91 -4.98 -25.15 -6.15
N TRP A 92 -5.49 -23.92 -6.18
CA TRP A 92 -6.91 -23.60 -6.09
C TRP A 92 -7.44 -23.02 -7.41
N ARG A 93 -6.79 -23.37 -8.54
CA ARG A 93 -7.25 -22.99 -9.88
C ARG A 93 -8.69 -23.38 -10.17
N HIS A 94 -9.12 -24.52 -9.64
CA HIS A 94 -10.47 -25.07 -9.81
C HIS A 94 -11.49 -24.53 -8.80
N LEU A 95 -11.06 -23.72 -7.82
CA LEU A 95 -11.97 -22.98 -6.95
C LEU A 95 -12.41 -21.70 -7.69
N GLU A 96 -13.18 -21.84 -8.77
CA GLU A 96 -13.96 -20.73 -9.32
C GLU A 96 -15.41 -20.80 -8.82
N PRO A 97 -16.09 -19.65 -8.64
CA PRO A 97 -17.43 -19.59 -8.07
C PRO A 97 -18.56 -19.98 -9.04
N TYR A 98 -18.24 -20.34 -10.28
CA TYR A 98 -19.20 -20.83 -11.26
C TYR A 98 -18.77 -22.20 -11.77
N GLY A 99 -19.28 -23.23 -11.09
CA GLY A 99 -19.60 -24.49 -11.75
C GLY A 99 -20.93 -24.32 -12.47
N GLY A 100 -20.95 -24.61 -13.77
CA GLY A 100 -22.11 -24.51 -14.65
C GLY A 100 -21.65 -24.32 -16.09
#